data_AF-A0A1X7AR59-F1
#
_entry.id   AF-A0A1X7AR59-F1
#
_cell.length_a   1.000
_cell.length_b   1.000
_cell.length_c   1.000
_cell.angle_alpha   90.00
_cell.angle_beta   90.00
_cell.angle_gamma   90.00
#
_symmetry.space_group_name_H-M   'P 1'
#
loop_
_entity.id
_entity.type
_entity.pdbx_description
1 polymer ?
#
loop_
_entity_poly.entity_id
_entity_poly.type
_entity_poly.pdbx_seq_one_letter_code
_entity_poly.pdbx_strand_id
1 'polypeptide(L)'
;MSITCETIFPEGPFKDFRAFEDCDDAIEAALNKGVLELVHKPDWYAQPPNEGGPSGYFKCVKDGSIWKISVPERTYRGYWKKLK
;
A
#
# COMPACT_ATOMS: atom_id res chain seq x y z
N MET A 1 -20.68 8.42 -6.63
CA MET A 1 -20.11 7.61 -5.53
C MET A 1 -18.69 8.06 -5.30
N SER A 2 -18.36 8.45 -4.08
CA SER A 2 -17.01 8.88 -3.72
C SER A 2 -16.11 7.65 -3.62
N ILE A 3 -15.10 7.52 -4.47
CA ILE A 3 -14.02 6.54 -4.28
C ILE A 3 -13.31 6.93 -2.98
N THR A 4 -13.33 6.06 -1.98
CA THR A 4 -12.56 6.19 -0.74
C THR A 4 -11.30 5.34 -0.89
N CYS A 5 -10.16 5.79 -0.39
CA CYS A 5 -8.89 5.06 -0.58
C CYS A 5 -8.91 3.64 0.02
N GLU A 6 -9.85 3.37 0.92
CA GLU A 6 -10.17 2.05 1.47
C GLU A 6 -10.75 1.06 0.44
N THR A 7 -11.17 1.52 -0.74
CA THR A 7 -11.71 0.67 -1.81
C THR A 7 -10.72 0.43 -2.95
N ILE A 8 -9.45 0.88 -2.81
CA ILE A 8 -8.43 0.68 -3.86
C ILE A 8 -8.07 -0.81 -3.96
N PHE A 9 -7.79 -1.43 -2.83
CA PHE A 9 -7.52 -2.87 -2.73
C PHE A 9 -7.83 -3.34 -1.30
N PRO A 10 -8.31 -4.59 -1.09
CA PRO A 10 -8.54 -5.11 0.25
C PRO A 10 -7.27 -5.06 1.12
N GLU A 11 -7.40 -4.52 2.33
CA GLU A 11 -6.33 -4.56 3.33
C GLU A 11 -6.00 -6.00 3.72
N GLY A 12 -4.71 -6.30 3.82
CA GLY A 12 -4.22 -7.54 4.36
C GLY A 12 -2.99 -8.08 3.65
N PRO A 13 -2.49 -9.24 4.10
CA PRO A 13 -1.42 -9.96 3.41
C PRO A 13 -1.89 -10.45 2.04
N PHE A 14 -1.01 -10.39 1.05
CA PHE A 14 -1.33 -10.94 -0.26
C PHE A 14 -1.43 -12.46 -0.19
N LYS A 15 -2.43 -13.00 -0.87
CA LYS A 15 -2.66 -14.46 -0.95
C LYS A 15 -1.54 -15.13 -1.74
N ASP A 16 -1.14 -14.49 -2.83
CA ASP A 16 -0.17 -14.95 -3.82
C ASP A 16 0.45 -13.73 -4.53
N PHE A 17 1.43 -13.98 -5.39
CA PHE A 17 2.09 -12.92 -6.16
C PHE A 17 1.13 -12.19 -7.10
N ARG A 18 0.09 -12.87 -7.59
CA ARG A 18 -0.90 -12.26 -8.49
C ARG A 18 -1.73 -11.20 -7.77
N ALA A 19 -2.14 -11.49 -6.53
CA ALA A 19 -2.83 -10.51 -5.68
C ALA A 19 -1.96 -9.27 -5.40
N PHE A 20 -0.63 -9.41 -5.35
CA PHE A 20 0.27 -8.26 -5.28
C PHE A 20 0.27 -7.46 -6.58
N GLU A 21 0.40 -8.10 -7.74
CA GLU A 21 0.35 -7.42 -9.05
C GLU A 21 -0.97 -6.66 -9.23
N ASP A 22 -2.11 -7.30 -8.92
CA ASP A 22 -3.42 -6.65 -9.03
C ASP A 22 -3.55 -5.46 -8.05
N CYS A 23 -2.87 -5.50 -6.90
CA CYS A 23 -2.81 -4.37 -5.96
C CYS A 23 -1.90 -3.25 -6.47
N ASP A 24 -0.77 -3.59 -7.07
CA ASP A 24 0.18 -2.63 -7.63
C ASP A 24 -0.44 -1.86 -8.79
N ASP A 25 -1.12 -2.57 -9.70
CA ASP A 25 -1.92 -1.99 -10.79
C ASP A 25 -3.02 -1.05 -10.25
N ALA A 26 -3.71 -1.44 -9.17
CA ALA A 26 -4.75 -0.62 -8.55
C ALA A 26 -4.18 0.66 -7.93
N ILE A 27 -3.00 0.59 -7.32
CA ILE A 27 -2.28 1.74 -6.78
C ILE A 27 -1.85 2.67 -7.90
N GLU A 28 -1.27 2.14 -8.99
CA GLU A 28 -0.87 2.95 -10.15
C GLU A 28 -2.09 3.68 -10.76
N ALA A 29 -3.21 2.99 -10.91
CA ALA A 29 -4.45 3.60 -11.37
C ALA A 29 -4.95 4.70 -10.41
N ALA A 30 -4.79 4.52 -9.10
CA ALA A 30 -5.17 5.51 -8.09
C ALA A 30 -4.23 6.73 -8.07
N LEU A 31 -2.93 6.54 -8.30
CA LEU A 31 -1.95 7.62 -8.47
C LEU A 31 -2.28 8.44 -9.72
N ASN A 32 -2.53 7.80 -10.85
CA ASN A 32 -2.89 8.46 -12.12
C ASN A 32 -4.20 9.25 -12.02
N LYS A 33 -5.13 8.82 -11.16
CA LYS A 33 -6.40 9.52 -10.87
C LYS A 33 -6.26 10.61 -9.81
N GLY A 34 -5.09 10.79 -9.20
CA GLY A 34 -4.86 11.75 -8.11
C GLY A 34 -5.60 11.39 -6.82
N VAL A 35 -5.92 10.12 -6.61
CA VAL A 35 -6.56 9.61 -5.38
C VAL A 35 -5.50 9.32 -4.31
N LEU A 36 -4.35 8.78 -4.74
CA LEU A 36 -3.17 8.57 -3.91
C LEU A 36 -2.04 9.51 -4.33
N GLU A 37 -1.16 9.80 -3.38
CA GLU A 37 0.13 10.44 -3.58
C GLU A 37 1.23 9.55 -3.03
N LEU A 38 2.31 9.36 -3.78
CA LEU A 38 3.50 8.69 -3.29
C LEU A 38 4.16 9.59 -2.23
N VAL A 39 4.43 9.03 -1.05
CA VAL A 39 5.08 9.75 0.05
C VAL A 39 6.31 9.00 0.55
N HIS A 40 7.20 9.72 1.21
CA HIS A 40 8.30 9.08 1.93
C HIS A 40 7.78 8.30 3.14
N LYS A 41 8.61 7.36 3.62
CA LYS A 41 8.34 6.65 4.87
C LYS A 41 8.06 7.68 5.98
N PRO A 42 6.93 7.58 6.69
CA PRO A 42 6.64 8.50 7.79
C PRO A 42 7.66 8.33 8.93
N ASP A 43 8.13 9.44 9.50
CA ASP A 43 9.13 9.43 10.59
C ASP A 43 8.65 8.70 11.85
N TRP A 44 7.34 8.75 12.11
CA TRP A 44 6.71 8.07 13.25
C TRP A 44 6.55 6.55 13.03
N TYR A 45 6.71 6.06 11.80
CA TYR A 45 6.50 4.66 11.48
C TYR A 45 7.82 3.88 11.55
N ALA A 46 7.95 3.08 12.60
CA ALA A 46 9.02 2.10 12.74
C ALA A 46 8.64 0.82 11.96
N GLN A 47 9.39 0.54 10.90
CA GLN A 47 9.23 -0.69 10.13
C GLN A 47 9.57 -1.91 11.01
N PRO A 48 8.67 -2.90 11.13
CA PRO A 48 8.97 -4.16 11.79
C PRO A 48 10.28 -4.81 11.28
N PRO A 49 11.10 -5.38 12.17
CA PRO A 49 12.39 -5.98 11.79
C PRO A 49 12.27 -7.17 10.83
N ASN A 50 11.09 -7.78 10.73
CA ASN A 50 10.83 -8.93 9.84
C ASN A 50 10.37 -8.52 8.43
N GLU A 51 10.31 -7.23 8.14
CA GLU A 51 9.98 -6.71 6.81
C GLU A 51 11.28 -6.26 6.16
N GLY A 52 11.99 -7.21 5.52
CA GLY A 52 13.25 -6.94 4.82
C GLY A 52 13.06 -6.40 3.40
N GLY A 53 11.84 -6.49 2.86
CA GLY A 53 11.56 -6.17 1.47
C GLY A 53 11.34 -4.69 1.19
N PRO A 54 11.47 -4.28 -0.09
CA PRO A 54 11.12 -2.94 -0.52
C PRO A 54 9.66 -2.65 -0.18
N SER A 55 9.41 -1.43 0.32
CA SER A 55 8.08 -0.96 0.71
C SER A 55 7.79 0.40 0.09
N GLY A 56 6.57 0.58 -0.37
CA GLY A 56 6.05 1.87 -0.84
C GLY A 56 5.08 2.46 0.17
N TYR A 57 5.07 3.78 0.29
CA TYR A 57 4.17 4.51 1.18
C TYR A 57 3.32 5.48 0.36
N PHE A 58 2.03 5.50 0.62
CA PHE A 58 1.06 6.29 -0.14
C PHE A 58 0.15 7.04 0.80
N LYS A 59 -0.12 8.30 0.49
CA LYS A 59 -1.08 9.12 1.21
C LYS A 59 -2.35 9.25 0.38
N CYS A 60 -3.49 9.02 1.00
CA CYS A 60 -4.78 9.33 0.40
C CYS A 60 -5.00 10.84 0.40
N VAL A 61 -5.29 11.40 -0.78
CA VAL A 61 -5.54 12.84 -0.94
C VAL A 61 -6.81 13.28 -0.22
N LYS A 62 -7.80 12.38 -0.14
CA LYS A 62 -9.14 12.71 0.36
C LYS A 62 -9.22 12.80 1.88
N ASP A 63 -8.65 11.83 2.58
CA ASP A 63 -8.77 11.72 4.05
C ASP A 63 -7.42 11.84 4.78
N GLY A 64 -6.31 11.90 4.04
CA GLY A 64 -4.96 11.99 4.60
C GLY A 64 -4.43 10.67 5.16
N SER A 65 -5.16 9.56 5.01
CA SER A 65 -4.75 8.24 5.47
C SER A 65 -3.44 7.82 4.81
N ILE A 66 -2.58 7.13 5.56
CA ILE A 66 -1.32 6.62 5.04
C ILE A 66 -1.43 5.12 4.86
N TRP A 67 -1.07 4.65 3.68
CA TRP A 67 -1.04 3.25 3.31
C TRP A 67 0.39 2.80 3.01
N LYS A 68 0.63 1.52 3.22
CA LYS A 68 1.90 0.87 2.93
C LYS A 68 1.66 -0.35 2.09
N ILE A 69 2.41 -0.46 1.00
CA ILE A 69 2.63 -1.71 0.31
C ILE A 69 3.97 -2.28 0.74
N SER A 70 4.01 -3.58 1.02
CA SER A 70 5.25 -4.32 1.15
C SER A 70 5.29 -5.34 0.03
N VAL A 71 6.38 -5.32 -0.74
CA VAL A 71 6.56 -6.23 -1.88
C VAL A 71 6.80 -7.65 -1.36
N PRO A 72 6.18 -8.68 -1.98
CA PRO A 72 6.46 -10.07 -1.67
C PRO A 72 7.93 -10.43 -1.93
N GLU A 73 8.54 -11.14 -0.98
CA GLU A 73 9.88 -11.73 -1.08
C GLU A 73 9.85 -13.23 -0.75
N ARG A 74 10.96 -13.94 -0.96
CA ARG A 74 11.06 -15.41 -0.79
C ARG A 74 10.49 -15.95 0.53
N THR A 75 10.59 -15.19 1.62
CA THR A 75 10.14 -15.60 2.96
C THR A 75 8.88 -14.86 3.43
N TYR A 76 8.34 -13.96 2.61
CA TYR A 76 7.35 -12.99 3.05
C TYR A 76 6.38 -12.62 1.94
N ARG A 77 5.07 -12.74 2.19
CA ARG A 77 4.07 -12.60 1.13
C ARG A 77 3.73 -11.17 0.73
N GLY A 78 4.31 -10.17 1.39
CA GLY A 78 3.85 -8.80 1.20
C GLY A 78 2.50 -8.52 1.85
N TYR A 79 2.14 -7.25 1.91
CA TYR A 79 0.78 -6.82 2.25
C TYR A 79 0.47 -5.46 1.65
N TRP A 80 -0.81 -5.14 1.66
CA TRP A 80 -1.33 -3.80 1.56
C TRP A 80 -2.02 -3.44 2.89
N LYS A 81 -1.61 -2.35 3.54
CA LYS A 81 -2.14 -2.01 4.86
C LYS A 81 -2.24 -0.51 5.13
N LYS A 82 -3.32 -0.10 5.80
CA LYS A 82 -3.46 1.24 6.36
C LYS A 82 -2.63 1.40 7.63
N LEU A 83 -1.80 2.43 7.69
CA LEU A 83 -1.01 2.81 8.85
C LEU A 83 -1.72 3.85 9.73
N LYS A 84 -2.51 4.74 9.12
CA LYS A 84 -3.25 5.82 9.77
C LYS A 84 -4.49 6.16 8.96
#